data_AF-A0A7C1PX54-F1
#
_entry.id   AF-A0A7C1PX54-F1
#
_cell.length_a   1.000
_cell.length_b   1.000
_cell.length_c   1.000
_cell.angle_alpha   90.00
_cell.angle_beta   90.00
_cell.angle_gamma   90.00
#
_symmetry.space_group_name_H-M   'P 1'
#
loop_
_entity.id
_entity.type
_entity.pdbx_description
1 polymer ?
#
loop_
_entity_poly.entity_id
_entity_poly.type
_entity_poly.pdbx_seq_one_letter_code
_entity_poly.pdbx_strand_id
1 'polypeptide(L)'
;MRCGACMAVCPTYRETGEEGMVARGRLALVESMLDGEIGLTRGLVERIARCIGCRACEAVCPSGIDVAGVFTAVREQVSRSSRYR
;
A
#
# COMPACT_ATOMS: atom_id res chain seq x y z
N MET A 1 5.96 13.39 -12.44
CA MET A 1 5.31 12.51 -13.45
C MET A 1 4.92 11.19 -12.83
N ARG A 2 3.80 10.58 -13.25
CA ARG A 2 3.29 9.29 -12.74
C ARG A 2 3.71 8.17 -13.69
N CYS A 3 4.61 7.27 -13.30
CA CYS A 3 5.19 6.26 -14.22
C CYS A 3 4.30 5.03 -14.51
N GLY A 4 3.34 4.70 -13.64
CA GLY A 4 2.40 3.59 -13.86
C GLY A 4 2.97 2.17 -13.71
N ALA A 5 4.27 1.99 -13.48
CA ALA A 5 4.91 0.66 -13.47
C ALA A 5 4.26 -0.35 -12.49
N CYS A 6 3.94 0.09 -11.27
CA CYS A 6 3.30 -0.78 -10.28
C CYS A 6 1.88 -1.23 -10.66
N MET A 7 1.20 -0.52 -11.56
CA MET A 7 -0.13 -0.88 -12.05
C MET A 7 -0.07 -2.07 -13.00
N ALA A 8 0.93 -2.12 -13.88
CA ALA A 8 1.11 -3.18 -14.87
C ALA A 8 1.37 -4.57 -14.25
N VAL A 9 1.88 -4.61 -13.01
CA VAL A 9 2.33 -5.86 -12.35
C VAL A 9 1.53 -6.23 -11.11
N CYS A 10 0.62 -5.38 -10.63
CA CYS A 10 -0.11 -5.63 -9.38
C CYS A 10 -1.28 -6.60 -9.62
N PRO A 11 -1.29 -7.79 -8.99
CA PRO A 11 -2.39 -8.74 -9.15
C PRO A 11 -3.70 -8.19 -8.57
N THR A 12 -3.65 -7.50 -7.43
CA THR A 12 -4.86 -6.87 -6.86
C THR A 12 -5.49 -5.87 -7.83
N TYR A 13 -4.66 -5.09 -8.54
CA TYR A 13 -5.16 -4.15 -9.56
C TYR A 13 -5.76 -4.88 -10.75
N ARG A 14 -5.13 -5.96 -11.22
CA ARG A 14 -5.66 -6.76 -12.33
C ARG A 14 -7.07 -7.30 -12.04
N GLU A 15 -7.34 -7.69 -10.80
CA GLU A 15 -8.66 -8.20 -10.41
C GLU A 15 -9.69 -7.09 -10.11
N THR A 16 -9.25 -5.92 -9.61
CA THR A 16 -10.18 -4.87 -9.11
C THR A 16 -10.34 -3.68 -10.05
N GLY A 17 -9.35 -3.38 -10.89
CA GLY A 17 -9.27 -2.14 -11.67
C GLY A 17 -9.06 -0.86 -10.84
N GLU A 18 -8.90 -0.97 -9.52
CA GLU A 18 -8.85 0.17 -8.62
C GLU A 18 -7.41 0.72 -8.49
N GLU A 19 -7.15 1.92 -9.00
CA GLU A 19 -5.82 2.56 -8.94
C GLU A 19 -5.29 2.69 -7.48
N GLY A 20 -6.19 2.91 -6.51
CA GLY A 20 -5.84 2.97 -5.09
C GLY A 20 -5.24 1.67 -4.53
N MET A 21 -5.31 0.57 -5.27
CA MET A 21 -4.85 -0.77 -4.87
C MET A 21 -3.45 -1.11 -5.35
N VAL A 22 -2.81 -0.24 -6.14
CA VAL A 22 -1.41 -0.42 -6.53
C VAL A 22 -0.46 0.11 -5.45
N ALA A 23 0.83 -0.22 -5.57
CA ALA A 23 1.84 0.19 -4.59
C ALA A 23 1.82 1.70 -4.33
N ARG A 24 1.80 2.52 -5.39
CA ARG A 24 1.77 3.98 -5.24
C ARG A 24 0.51 4.47 -4.52
N GLY A 25 -0.66 3.96 -4.87
CA GLY A 25 -1.92 4.40 -4.26
C GLY A 25 -1.97 4.12 -2.76
N ARG A 26 -1.48 2.94 -2.37
CA ARG A 26 -1.32 2.58 -0.95
C ARG A 26 -0.26 3.41 -0.25
N LEU A 27 0.90 3.64 -0.88
CA LEU A 27 1.97 4.47 -0.32
C LEU A 27 1.49 5.90 -0.07
N ALA A 28 0.72 6.50 -0.97
CA ALA A 28 0.16 7.84 -0.77
C ALA A 28 -0.75 7.91 0.47
N LEU A 29 -1.54 6.87 0.74
CA LEU A 29 -2.35 6.80 1.96
C LEU A 29 -1.50 6.58 3.21
N VAL A 30 -0.41 5.83 3.11
CA VAL A 30 0.53 5.67 4.21
C VAL A 30 1.26 6.97 4.51
N GLU A 31 1.67 7.71 3.48
CA GLU A 31 2.30 9.03 3.59
C GLU A 31 1.38 10.02 4.31
N SER A 32 0.13 10.20 3.84
CA SER A 32 -0.85 11.04 4.54
C SER A 32 -1.12 10.57 5.99
N MET A 33 -0.98 9.28 6.29
CA MET A 33 -1.10 8.77 7.66
C MET A 33 0.11 9.17 8.51
N LEU A 34 1.32 9.10 7.96
CA LEU A 34 2.56 9.48 8.64
C LEU A 34 2.65 10.98 8.86
N ASP A 35 2.14 11.77 7.92
CA ASP A 35 2.07 13.24 8.01
C ASP A 35 0.97 13.71 8.97
N GLY A 36 0.15 12.79 9.51
CA GLY A 36 -0.93 13.10 10.44
C GLY A 36 -2.17 13.72 9.80
N GLU A 37 -2.23 13.79 8.46
CA GLU A 37 -3.40 14.27 7.72
C GLU A 37 -4.59 13.32 7.88
N ILE A 38 -4.31 12.02 7.94
CA ILE A 38 -5.30 10.98 8.24
C ILE A 38 -4.83 10.10 9.39
N GLY A 39 -5.78 9.56 10.14
CA GLY A 39 -5.50 8.49 11.10
C GLY A 39 -5.37 7.13 10.41
N LEU A 40 -5.22 6.09 11.23
CA LEU A 40 -5.38 4.70 10.79
C LEU A 40 -6.86 4.44 10.44
N THR A 41 -7.26 4.78 9.20
CA THR A 41 -8.64 4.67 8.74
C THR A 41 -8.98 3.26 8.24
N ARG A 42 -10.26 2.89 8.25
CA ARG A 42 -10.71 1.58 7.75
C ARG A 42 -10.32 1.38 6.28
N GLY A 43 -10.43 2.44 5.48
CA GLY A 43 -10.05 2.41 4.06
C GLY A 43 -8.56 2.22 3.82
N LEU A 44 -7.67 2.73 4.68
CA LEU A 44 -6.24 2.43 4.61
C LEU A 44 -5.98 0.97 4.99
N VAL A 45 -6.55 0.51 6.10
CA VAL A 45 -6.39 -0.86 6.61
C VAL A 45 -6.83 -1.90 5.57
N GLU A 46 -8.02 -1.74 4.98
CA GLU A 46 -8.54 -2.66 3.96
C GLU A 46 -7.62 -2.72 2.73
N ARG A 47 -7.12 -1.57 2.26
CA ARG A 47 -6.25 -1.51 1.08
C ARG A 47 -4.91 -2.20 1.34
N ILE A 48 -4.31 -1.99 2.51
CA ILE A 48 -3.06 -2.64 2.92
C ILE A 48 -3.27 -4.16 3.12
N ALA A 49 -4.38 -4.56 3.74
CA ALA A 49 -4.72 -5.97 3.94
C ALA A 49 -4.87 -6.73 2.62
N ARG A 50 -5.40 -6.08 1.58
CA ARG A 50 -5.53 -6.67 0.23
C ARG A 50 -4.21 -6.75 -0.55
N CYS A 51 -3.11 -6.21 -0.04
CA CYS A 51 -1.80 -6.47 -0.62
C CYS A 51 -1.34 -7.88 -0.22
N ILE A 52 -1.11 -8.75 -1.20
CA ILE A 52 -0.70 -10.15 -0.97
C ILE A 52 0.82 -10.33 -0.81
N GLY A 53 1.60 -9.24 -0.82
CA GLY A 53 3.05 -9.32 -0.59
C GLY A 53 3.87 -9.95 -1.72
N CYS A 54 3.38 -9.97 -2.97
CA CYS A 54 4.10 -10.58 -4.11
C CYS A 54 5.38 -9.84 -4.55
N ARG A 55 5.60 -8.60 -4.07
CA ARG A 55 6.78 -7.75 -4.36
C ARG A 55 7.04 -7.39 -5.83
N ALA A 56 6.19 -7.80 -6.77
CA ALA A 56 6.36 -7.51 -8.20
C ALA A 56 6.51 -6.01 -8.52
N CYS A 57 5.83 -5.15 -7.76
CA CYS A 57 5.92 -3.70 -7.90
C CYS A 57 7.30 -3.12 -7.57
N GLU A 58 8.07 -3.77 -6.69
CA GLU A 58 9.42 -3.31 -6.32
C GLU A 58 10.40 -3.56 -7.46
N ALA A 59 10.34 -4.74 -8.06
CA ALA A 59 11.21 -5.16 -9.16
C ALA A 59 11.13 -4.24 -10.39
N VAL A 60 10.00 -3.57 -10.59
CA VAL A 60 9.77 -2.62 -11.70
C VAL A 60 9.83 -1.15 -11.26
N CYS A 61 10.11 -0.86 -9.99
CA CYS A 61 10.12 0.50 -9.48
C CYS A 61 11.46 1.20 -9.79
N PRO A 62 11.48 2.28 -10.59
CA PRO A 62 12.72 3.00 -10.89
C PRO A 62 13.29 3.73 -9.67
N SER A 63 12.47 3.96 -8.63
CA SER A 63 12.86 4.65 -7.40
C SER A 63 13.42 3.71 -6.33
N GLY A 64 13.35 2.38 -6.52
CA GLY A 64 13.92 1.42 -5.57
C GLY A 64 13.29 1.41 -4.17
N ILE A 65 12.04 1.85 -4.03
CA ILE A 65 11.36 1.95 -2.73
C ILE A 65 11.03 0.56 -2.15
N ASP A 66 11.26 0.38 -0.85
CA ASP A 66 10.91 -0.84 -0.10
C ASP A 66 9.42 -0.86 0.28
N VAL A 67 8.58 -1.21 -0.68
CA VAL A 67 7.12 -1.28 -0.52
C VAL A 67 6.72 -2.33 0.52
N ALA A 68 7.38 -3.48 0.51
CA ALA A 68 7.10 -4.60 1.39
C ALA A 68 7.43 -4.25 2.84
N GLY A 69 8.57 -3.61 3.10
CA GLY A 69 8.92 -3.12 4.43
C GLY A 69 7.89 -2.13 4.96
N VAL A 70 7.54 -1.12 4.16
CA VAL A 70 6.53 -0.12 4.54
C VAL A 70 5.18 -0.78 4.85
N PHE A 71 4.67 -1.65 3.98
CA PHE A 71 3.37 -2.29 4.20
C PHE A 71 3.39 -3.29 5.35
N THR A 72 4.53 -3.91 5.63
CA THR A 72 4.69 -4.79 6.81
C THR A 72 4.61 -3.97 8.09
N ALA A 73 5.34 -2.86 8.18
CA ALA A 73 5.27 -1.95 9.32
C ALA A 73 3.85 -1.43 9.57
N VAL A 74 3.11 -1.09 8.51
CA VAL A 74 1.70 -0.67 8.64
C VAL A 74 0.83 -1.82 9.17
N ARG A 75 1.00 -3.05 8.67
CA ARG A 75 0.25 -4.22 9.20
C ARG A 75 0.55 -4.47 10.67
N GLU A 76 1.79 -4.33 11.10
CA GLU A 76 2.17 -4.43 12.50
C GLU A 76 1.50 -3.34 13.33
N GLN A 77 1.49 -2.09 12.86
CA GLN A 77 0.79 -0.99 13.52
C GLN A 77 -0.73 -1.25 13.63
N VAL A 78 -1.35 -1.81 12.59
CA VAL A 78 -2.76 -2.24 12.63
C VAL A 78 -2.96 -3.31 13.71
N SER A 79 -2.10 -4.33 13.75
CA SER A 79 -2.21 -5.42 14.73
C SER A 79 -2.06 -4.97 16.19
N ARG A 80 -1.30 -3.90 16.42
CA ARG A 80 -1.11 -3.28 17.74
C ARG A 80 -2.25 -2.34 18.13
N SER A 81 -3.05 -1.90 17.17
CA SER A 81 -4.19 -1.01 17.42
C SER A 81 -5.37 -1.79 17.97
N SER A 82 -5.78 -1.50 19.21
CA SER A 82 -6.95 -2.11 19.85
C SER A 82 -8.26 -1.89 19.08
N ARG A 83 -8.29 -0.90 18.18
CA ARG A 83 -9.46 -0.57 17.34
C ARG A 83 -9.69 -1.56 16.19
N TYR A 84 -8.67 -2.31 15.78
CA TYR A 84 -8.71 -3.23 14.63
C TYR A 84 -8.38 -4.70 15.02
N ARG A 85 -8.41 -5.01 16.32
CA ARG A 85 -8.23 -6.36 16.87
C ARG A 85 -9.59 -6.99 17.17
#